data_AF-S4R5R7-F1
#
_entry.id   AF-S4R5R7-F1
#
_cell.length_a   1.000
_cell.length_b   1.000
_cell.length_c   1.000
_cell.angle_alpha   90.00
_cell.angle_beta   90.00
_cell.angle_gamma   90.00
#
_symmetry.space_group_name_H-M   'P 1'
#
loop_
_entity.id
_entity.type
_entity.pdbx_description
1 polymer ?
#
loop_
_entity_poly.entity_id
_entity_poly.type
_entity_poly.pdbx_seq_one_letter_code
_entity_poly.pdbx_strand_id
1 'polypeptide(L)'
;GPRWASWNLGVFICIRCAGIHRNLGVHIARVKSVNLDQWTSEQIQHMQDMGNGKAKKLYEGFLPKDFRRPVSDQAAEAFIRDKYDKKRYMDRDADISSPKDKEKDKK
;
A
#
# COMPACT_ATOMS: atom_id res chain seq x y z
N GLY A 1 13.41 3.99 -9.12
CA GLY A 1 12.56 3.35 -8.08
C GLY A 1 11.59 4.35 -7.49
N PRO A 2 10.49 3.92 -6.83
CA PRO A 2 9.55 4.80 -6.15
C PRO A 2 10.25 5.63 -5.07
N ARG A 3 9.88 6.92 -4.96
CA ARG A 3 10.46 7.89 -3.99
C ARG A 3 9.45 8.44 -3.01
N TRP A 4 8.23 7.90 -3.04
CA TRP A 4 7.12 8.28 -2.16
C TRP A 4 6.55 7.03 -1.50
N ALA A 5 5.86 7.21 -0.39
CA ALA A 5 5.21 6.14 0.33
C ALA A 5 3.89 6.60 0.93
N SER A 6 2.89 5.72 0.96
CA SER A 6 1.72 5.86 1.83
C SER A 6 1.97 5.03 3.08
N TRP A 7 2.42 5.67 4.16
CA TRP A 7 3.02 4.95 5.29
C TRP A 7 2.01 4.14 6.10
N ASN A 8 0.79 4.65 6.26
CA ASN A 8 -0.28 3.94 6.97
C ASN A 8 -0.78 2.72 6.19
N LEU A 9 -0.67 2.74 4.86
CA LEU A 9 -0.99 1.59 3.99
C LEU A 9 0.23 0.69 3.76
N GLY A 10 1.43 1.13 4.15
CA GLY A 10 2.67 0.37 4.03
C GLY A 10 3.17 0.18 2.59
N VAL A 11 2.89 1.11 1.67
CA VAL A 11 3.23 0.97 0.24
C VAL A 11 4.16 2.06 -0.28
N PHE A 12 5.13 1.67 -1.11
CA PHE A 12 5.95 2.57 -1.90
C PHE A 12 5.31 2.84 -3.26
N ILE A 13 5.24 4.12 -3.63
CA ILE A 13 4.52 4.63 -4.79
C ILE A 13 5.36 5.67 -5.55
N CYS A 14 5.04 5.89 -6.83
CA CYS A 14 5.66 6.95 -7.61
C CYS A 14 5.01 8.31 -7.28
N ILE A 15 5.61 9.41 -7.76
CA ILE A 15 5.11 10.76 -7.52
C ILE A 15 3.68 10.99 -8.05
N ARG A 16 3.34 10.38 -9.20
CA ARG A 16 1.98 10.46 -9.78
C ARG A 16 0.96 9.83 -8.85
N CYS A 17 1.19 8.59 -8.42
CA CYS A 17 0.30 7.90 -7.48
C CYS A 17 0.26 8.57 -6.11
N ALA A 18 1.37 9.20 -5.67
CA ALA A 18 1.39 9.99 -4.45
C ALA A 18 0.41 11.17 -4.49
N GLY A 19 0.22 11.81 -5.65
CA GLY A 19 -0.82 12.82 -5.86
C GLY A 19 -2.22 12.24 -5.67
N ILE A 20 -2.50 11.12 -6.34
CA ILE A 20 -3.80 10.43 -6.24
C ILE A 20 -4.10 9.99 -4.80
N HIS A 21 -3.12 9.41 -4.09
CA HIS A 21 -3.29 9.00 -2.69
C HIS A 21 -3.65 10.19 -1.78
N ARG A 22 -3.12 11.40 -2.03
CA ARG A 22 -3.52 12.60 -1.26
C ARG A 22 -5.00 12.94 -1.47
N ASN A 23 -5.52 12.75 -2.69
CA ASN A 23 -6.93 13.00 -3.02
C ASN A 23 -7.92 11.99 -2.38
N LEU A 24 -7.42 10.90 -1.78
CA LEU A 24 -8.23 10.00 -0.96
C LEU A 24 -8.52 10.58 0.43
N GLY A 25 -7.67 11.48 0.92
CA GLY A 25 -7.74 12.04 2.26
C GLY A 25 -6.97 11.24 3.32
N VAL A 26 -6.56 11.94 4.39
CA VAL A 26 -5.64 11.45 5.43
C VAL A 26 -6.20 10.34 6.32
N HIS A 27 -7.51 10.10 6.27
CA HIS A 27 -8.18 8.99 6.94
C HIS A 27 -7.99 7.67 6.17
N ILE A 28 -7.65 7.73 4.87
CA ILE A 28 -7.39 6.58 4.00
C ILE A 28 -5.90 6.42 3.73
N ALA A 29 -5.23 7.48 3.28
CA ALA A 29 -3.84 7.43 2.86
C ALA A 29 -3.05 8.64 3.38
N ARG A 30 -1.92 8.36 4.02
CA ARG A 30 -0.99 9.37 4.53
C ARG A 30 0.32 9.25 3.80
N VAL A 31 0.63 10.25 2.97
CA VAL A 31 1.72 10.20 2.01
C VAL A 31 2.93 10.97 2.52
N LYS A 32 4.12 10.40 2.40
CA LYS A 32 5.43 11.03 2.68
C LYS A 32 6.42 10.76 1.54
N SER A 33 7.32 11.70 1.29
CA SER A 33 8.55 11.47 0.54
C SER A 33 9.48 10.58 1.34
N VAL A 34 10.16 9.65 0.67
CA VAL A 34 11.07 8.72 1.33
C VAL A 34 12.29 9.43 1.90
N ASN A 35 12.77 10.49 1.25
CA ASN A 35 14.00 11.20 1.62
C ASN A 35 13.84 12.68 1.97
N LEU A 36 12.67 13.29 1.68
CA LEU A 36 12.44 14.72 1.94
C LEU A 36 11.57 14.98 3.19
N ASP A 37 10.85 13.98 3.68
CA ASP A 37 10.03 14.10 4.88
C ASP A 37 10.71 13.45 6.09
N GLN A 38 10.41 13.96 7.28
CA GLN A 38 10.80 13.29 8.52
C GLN A 38 9.93 12.08 8.79
N TRP A 39 10.52 11.02 9.34
CA TRP A 39 9.86 9.75 9.64
C TRP A 39 10.01 9.42 11.12
N THR A 40 8.93 8.94 11.73
CA THR A 40 9.01 8.34 13.08
C THR A 40 9.38 6.86 12.97
N SER A 41 9.93 6.28 14.04
CA SER A 41 10.26 4.85 14.09
C SER A 41 9.02 3.97 13.83
N GLU A 42 7.86 4.36 14.35
CA GLU A 42 6.58 3.66 14.11
C GLU A 42 6.17 3.67 12.63
N GLN A 43 6.34 4.81 11.94
CA GLN A 43 6.04 4.91 10.51
C GLN A 43 6.99 4.04 9.68
N ILE A 44 8.27 3.97 10.05
CA ILE A 44 9.24 3.08 9.42
C ILE A 44 8.86 1.61 9.68
N GLN A 45 8.48 1.28 10.90
CA GLN A 45 8.05 -0.07 11.27
C GLN A 45 6.85 -0.52 10.44
N HIS A 46 5.82 0.33 10.29
CA HIS A 46 4.69 0.07 9.38
C HIS A 46 5.11 -0.25 7.94
N MET A 47 6.11 0.46 7.41
CA MET A 47 6.63 0.20 6.07
C MET A 47 7.38 -1.14 5.97
N GLN A 48 8.12 -1.52 7.03
CA GLN A 48 8.83 -2.79 7.11
C GLN A 48 7.88 -3.98 7.26
N ASP A 49 6.83 -3.83 8.07
CA ASP A 49 5.88 -4.90 8.37
C ASP A 49 4.96 -5.20 7.19
N MET A 50 4.71 -4.23 6.32
CA MET A 50 3.82 -4.38 5.18
C MET A 50 4.60 -4.49 3.85
N GLY A 51 5.06 -3.37 3.31
CA GLY A 51 5.68 -3.29 1.99
C GLY A 51 4.74 -3.67 0.83
N ASN A 52 5.20 -3.42 -0.40
CA ASN A 52 4.38 -3.66 -1.60
C ASN A 52 4.03 -5.13 -1.82
N GLY A 53 4.87 -6.07 -1.36
CA GLY A 53 4.62 -7.50 -1.50
C GLY A 53 3.39 -7.97 -0.73
N LYS A 54 3.32 -7.66 0.57
CA LYS A 54 2.16 -8.01 1.40
C LYS A 54 0.95 -7.17 1.05
N ALA A 55 1.14 -5.87 0.79
CA ALA A 55 0.05 -5.02 0.33
C ALA A 55 -0.56 -5.51 -0.99
N LYS A 56 0.21 -6.13 -1.88
CA LYS A 56 -0.35 -6.77 -3.09
C LYS A 56 -1.22 -7.97 -2.73
N LYS A 57 -0.77 -8.85 -1.82
CA LYS A 57 -1.58 -9.99 -1.36
C LYS A 57 -2.89 -9.54 -0.71
N LEU A 58 -2.82 -8.53 0.16
CA LEU A 58 -3.97 -7.98 0.88
C LEU A 58 -4.91 -7.21 -0.03
N TYR A 59 -4.45 -6.13 -0.66
CA TYR A 59 -5.32 -5.19 -1.39
C TYR A 59 -5.64 -5.61 -2.83
N GLU A 60 -5.00 -6.66 -3.34
CA GLU A 60 -5.23 -7.18 -4.70
C GLU A 60 -5.45 -8.71 -4.72
N GLY A 61 -5.80 -9.31 -3.58
CA GLY A 61 -5.98 -10.76 -3.48
C GLY A 61 -7.06 -11.31 -4.41
N PHE A 62 -8.14 -10.54 -4.62
CA PHE A 62 -9.21 -10.86 -5.57
C PHE A 62 -9.12 -10.09 -6.89
N LEU A 63 -7.97 -9.52 -7.21
CA LEU A 63 -7.78 -8.85 -8.50
C LEU A 63 -7.69 -9.91 -9.62
N PRO A 64 -8.45 -9.78 -10.74
CA PRO A 64 -8.39 -10.74 -11.84
C PRO A 64 -6.97 -10.95 -12.37
N LYS A 65 -6.61 -12.19 -12.71
CA LYS A 65 -5.26 -12.54 -13.17
C LYS A 65 -4.88 -11.87 -14.49
N ASP A 66 -5.88 -11.59 -15.32
CA ASP A 66 -5.79 -10.90 -16.60
C ASP A 66 -5.92 -9.37 -16.49
N PHE A 67 -6.03 -8.84 -15.26
CA PHE A 67 -6.16 -7.40 -15.03
C PHE A 67 -4.97 -6.63 -15.60
N ARG A 68 -5.29 -5.67 -16.49
CA ARG A 68 -4.30 -4.75 -17.05
C ARG A 68 -4.16 -3.52 -16.17
N ARG A 69 -2.92 -3.22 -15.78
CA ARG A 69 -2.61 -2.02 -15.00
C ARG A 69 -3.00 -0.76 -15.78
N PRO A 70 -3.62 0.24 -15.13
CA PRO A 70 -4.00 1.47 -15.80
C PRO A 70 -2.75 2.25 -16.24
N VAL A 71 -2.84 2.88 -17.42
CA VAL A 71 -1.75 3.66 -18.02
C VAL A 71 -2.00 5.17 -17.90
N SER A 72 -3.26 5.59 -18.04
CA SER A 72 -3.68 6.98 -17.89
C SER A 72 -3.90 7.34 -16.42
N ASP A 73 -3.75 8.63 -16.10
CA ASP A 73 -3.90 9.12 -14.73
C ASP A 73 -5.35 8.96 -14.23
N GLN A 74 -6.34 9.17 -15.09
CA GLN A 74 -7.76 8.99 -14.75
C GLN A 74 -8.11 7.53 -14.41
N ALA A 75 -7.59 6.57 -15.19
CA ALA A 75 -7.77 5.15 -14.90
C ALA A 75 -6.99 4.73 -13.64
N ALA A 76 -5.82 5.32 -13.41
CA ALA A 76 -5.04 5.08 -12.20
C ALA A 76 -5.76 5.61 -10.95
N GLU A 77 -6.41 6.77 -11.02
CA GLU A 77 -7.22 7.31 -9.93
C GLU A 77 -8.38 6.38 -9.58
N ALA A 78 -9.16 5.97 -10.58
CA ALA A 78 -10.27 5.04 -10.37
C ALA A 78 -9.80 3.73 -9.73
N PHE A 79 -8.71 3.15 -10.24
CA PHE A 79 -8.13 1.92 -9.69
C PHE A 79 -7.65 2.09 -8.24
N ILE A 80 -6.96 3.19 -7.93
CA ILE A 80 -6.42 3.45 -6.58
C ILE A 80 -7.56 3.67 -5.58
N ARG A 81 -8.65 4.37 -5.96
CA ARG A 81 -9.86 4.50 -5.14
C ARG A 81 -10.51 3.14 -4.88
N ASP A 82 -10.74 2.36 -5.93
CA ASP A 82 -11.34 1.03 -5.79
C ASP A 82 -10.49 0.10 -4.91
N LYS A 83 -9.16 0.22 -5.02
CA LYS A 83 -8.20 -0.59 -4.27
C LYS A 83 -8.16 -0.27 -2.77
N TYR A 84 -8.05 1.00 -2.39
CA TYR A 84 -7.77 1.38 -0.98
C TYR A 84 -8.95 1.99 -0.23
N ASP A 85 -9.81 2.75 -0.92
CA ASP A 85 -10.98 3.38 -0.32
C ASP A 85 -12.13 2.35 -0.26
N LYS A 86 -12.53 1.84 -1.42
CA LYS A 86 -13.63 0.85 -1.51
C LYS A 86 -13.22 -0.57 -1.15
N LYS A 87 -11.91 -0.86 -1.08
CA LYS A 87 -11.33 -2.18 -0.77
C LYS A 87 -11.90 -3.31 -1.65
N ARG A 88 -12.18 -3.00 -2.93
CA ARG A 88 -12.92 -3.87 -3.86
C ARG A 88 -12.25 -5.22 -4.14
N TYR A 89 -10.92 -5.27 -4.05
CA TYR A 89 -10.12 -6.46 -4.34
C TYR A 89 -9.44 -7.05 -3.10
N MET A 90 -9.83 -6.58 -1.92
CA MET A 90 -9.14 -6.92 -0.68
C MET A 90 -9.48 -8.35 -0.24
N ASP A 91 -8.44 -9.14 -0.01
CA ASP A 91 -8.54 -10.44 0.65
C ASP A 91 -8.23 -10.29 2.14
N ARG A 92 -9.26 -10.39 2.98
CA ARG A 92 -9.15 -10.23 4.43
C ARG A 92 -8.50 -11.43 5.11
N ASP A 93 -8.46 -12.57 4.44
CA ASP A 93 -7.92 -13.82 4.96
C ASP A 93 -6.48 -14.06 4.47
N ALA A 94 -5.91 -13.10 3.73
CA ALA A 94 -4.54 -13.18 3.23
C ALA A 94 -3.52 -13.28 4.37
N ASP A 95 -2.71 -14.36 4.37
CA ASP A 95 -1.55 -14.48 5.27
C ASP A 95 -0.47 -13.44 4.88
N ILE A 96 -0.50 -12.30 5.57
CA ILE A 96 0.49 -11.23 5.48
C ILE A 96 1.47 -11.23 6.67
N SER A 97 1.51 -12.29 7.48
CA SER A 97 2.46 -12.39 8.58
C SER A 97 3.91 -12.31 8.08
N SER A 98 4.79 -11.67 8.86
CA SER A 98 6.23 -11.71 8.59
C SER A 98 6.78 -13.07 8.98
N PRO A 99 7.86 -13.55 8.33
CA PRO A 99 8.59 -14.73 8.82
C PRO A 99 9.02 -14.58 10.29
N LYS A 100 9.33 -13.35 10.74
CA LYS A 100 9.69 -13.03 12.13
C LYS A 100 8.54 -13.23 13.13
N ASP A 101 7.29 -13.15 12.69
CA ASP A 101 6.13 -13.31 13.56
C ASP A 101 5.92 -14.80 13.90
N LYS A 102 6.20 -15.69 12.93
CA LYS A 102 6.10 -17.16 13.08
C LYS A 102 7.12 -17.77 14.05
N GLU A 103 8.17 -17.02 14.42
CA GLU A 103 9.20 -17.46 15.36
C GLU A 103 8.84 -17.13 16.82
N LYS A 104 7.98 -16.12 17.06
CA LYS A 104 7.46 -15.81 18.40
C LYS A 104 6.35 -16.76 18.84
N ASP A 105 5.53 -17.26 17.92
CA ASP A 105 4.46 -18.22 18.23
C ASP A 105 4.97 -19.65 18.51
N LYS A 106 6.26 -19.91 18.31
CA LYS A 106 6.91 -21.20 18.60
C LYS A 106 7.74 -21.22 19.89
N LYS A 107 7.73 -20.15 20.68
CA LYS A 107 8.50 -20.04 21.92
C LYS A 107 7.61 -19.92 23.15
#